data_AF-A0A8R2JW66-F1
#
_entry.id   AF-A0A8R2JW66-F1
#
_cell.length_a   1.000
_cell.length_b   1.000
_cell.length_c   1.000
_cell.angle_alpha   90.00
_cell.angle_beta   90.00
_cell.angle_gamma   90.00
#
_symmetry.space_group_name_H-M   'P 1'
#
loop_
_entity.id
_entity.type
_entity.pdbx_description
1 polymer ?
#
loop_
_entity_poly.entity_id
_entity_poly.type
_entity_poly.pdbx_seq_one_letter_code
_entity_poly.pdbx_strand_id
1 'polypeptide(L)'
;MSFSGASIALGLVKKKSFKSLIVGFTGSNDAIVPSRKQLSKQLDLKYELYVSMLTDLIAKHDYICATADIWSANNRSYMGMTCHFIDEKTYFRQSYVIGCIRIKGSHNYQNITEVITEIAKTYKIDLSKITHIVTDNASNFGKAFRVFSSLPTHEASTSDLGNFDEESSESSNFDSGSDCSDLDAERVNLNNLLNEESNLGNNGSFFLPQHMLCCAHTLNLIAANDISKISNNDYNKMSKSTFNKLSNFWNLASRSTAASDTIYDVCK
;
A
#
# COMPACT_ATOMS: atom_id res chain seq x y z
N MET A 1 -14.14 8.32 8.96
CA MET A 1 -13.05 8.81 8.08
C MET A 1 -13.37 10.23 7.62
N SER A 2 -12.47 11.21 7.78
CA SER A 2 -12.64 12.52 7.14
C SER A 2 -11.90 12.51 5.80
N PHE A 3 -12.65 12.72 4.70
CA PHE A 3 -12.11 12.84 3.35
C PHE A 3 -11.32 14.17 3.19
N SER A 4 -10.17 14.28 3.85
CA SER A 4 -9.29 15.46 3.77
C SER A 4 -8.79 15.72 2.34
N GLY A 5 -8.66 14.68 1.50
CA GLY A 5 -8.29 14.78 0.09
C GLY A 5 -9.42 15.26 -0.84
N ALA A 6 -10.69 15.04 -0.46
CA ALA A 6 -11.83 15.44 -1.29
C ALA A 6 -12.10 16.95 -1.28
N SER A 7 -11.45 17.72 -0.39
CA SER A 7 -11.70 19.16 -0.22
C SER A 7 -11.39 19.97 -1.50
N ILE A 8 -10.37 19.56 -2.27
CA ILE A 8 -9.99 20.18 -3.56
C ILE A 8 -10.92 19.70 -4.68
N ALA A 9 -11.19 18.39 -4.77
CA ALA A 9 -12.07 17.79 -5.78
C ALA A 9 -13.52 18.31 -5.66
N LEU A 10 -14.06 18.40 -4.45
CA LEU A 10 -15.37 18.99 -4.17
C LEU A 10 -15.40 20.51 -4.32
N GLY A 11 -14.24 21.17 -4.44
CA GLY A 11 -14.16 22.58 -4.79
C GLY A 11 -14.48 22.85 -6.26
N LEU A 12 -14.31 21.86 -7.14
CA LEU A 12 -14.56 21.99 -8.58
C LEU A 12 -16.02 22.34 -8.89
N VAL A 13 -16.98 21.83 -8.12
CA VAL A 13 -18.42 22.15 -8.31
C VAL A 13 -18.74 23.63 -8.12
N LYS A 14 -17.83 24.40 -7.50
CA LYS A 14 -17.96 25.86 -7.38
C LYS A 14 -17.40 26.62 -8.59
N LYS A 15 -16.51 26.02 -9.39
CA LYS A 15 -15.85 26.70 -10.52
C LYS A 15 -16.87 26.97 -11.63
N LYS A 16 -16.84 28.19 -12.20
CA LYS A 16 -17.72 28.59 -13.31
C LYS A 16 -17.57 27.65 -14.51
N SER A 17 -16.34 27.30 -14.88
CA SER A 17 -16.05 26.39 -15.98
C SER A 17 -16.72 25.01 -15.82
N PHE A 18 -16.69 24.44 -14.61
CA PHE A 18 -17.36 23.17 -14.32
C PHE A 18 -18.88 23.29 -14.45
N LYS A 19 -19.47 24.39 -13.95
CA LYS A 19 -20.92 24.62 -14.10
C LYS A 19 -21.33 24.77 -15.57
N SER A 20 -20.57 25.56 -16.34
CA SER A 20 -20.79 25.71 -17.78
C SER A 20 -20.68 24.38 -18.52
N LEU A 21 -19.74 23.51 -18.14
CA LEU A 21 -19.60 22.18 -18.68
C LEU A 21 -20.85 21.31 -18.42
N ILE A 22 -21.36 21.30 -17.18
CA ILE A 22 -22.56 20.53 -16.83
C ILE A 22 -23.81 21.06 -17.55
N VAL A 23 -23.98 22.38 -17.64
CA VAL A 23 -25.07 23.00 -18.41
C VAL A 23 -24.98 22.61 -19.89
N GLY A 24 -23.77 22.64 -20.48
CA GLY A 24 -23.52 22.22 -21.86
C GLY A 24 -23.87 20.75 -22.10
N PHE A 25 -23.52 19.84 -21.18
CA PHE A 25 -23.84 18.42 -21.31
C PHE A 25 -25.32 18.10 -21.14
N THR A 26 -26.01 18.83 -20.27
CA THR A 26 -27.42 18.57 -19.96
C THR A 26 -28.37 19.27 -20.93
N GLY A 27 -27.88 20.21 -21.75
CA GLY A 27 -28.70 20.99 -22.68
C GLY A 27 -29.75 21.87 -22.00
N SER A 28 -29.67 22.02 -20.67
CA SER A 28 -30.65 22.73 -19.87
C SER A 28 -29.96 23.78 -19.00
N ASN A 29 -30.38 25.03 -19.16
CA ASN A 29 -29.93 26.13 -18.31
C ASN A 29 -30.44 25.98 -16.86
N ASP A 30 -31.40 25.09 -16.61
CA ASP A 30 -31.94 24.77 -15.29
C ASP A 30 -31.19 23.63 -14.59
N ALA A 31 -30.08 23.14 -15.16
CA ALA A 31 -29.30 22.06 -14.57
C ALA A 31 -28.73 22.48 -13.20
N ILE A 32 -29.31 21.92 -12.14
CA ILE A 32 -28.92 22.20 -10.75
C ILE A 32 -27.63 21.43 -10.42
N VAL A 33 -26.50 22.12 -10.48
CA VAL A 33 -25.22 21.58 -9.99
C VAL A 33 -25.26 21.53 -8.46
N PRO A 34 -25.09 20.34 -7.84
CA PRO A 34 -25.13 20.22 -6.39
C PRO A 34 -24.02 21.06 -5.74
N SER A 35 -24.36 21.72 -4.65
CA SER A 35 -23.36 22.43 -3.86
C SER A 35 -22.35 21.46 -3.25
N ARG A 36 -21.16 21.97 -2.92
CA ARG A 36 -20.13 21.21 -2.19
C ARG A 36 -20.70 20.50 -0.95
N LYS A 37 -21.60 21.15 -0.21
CA LYS A 37 -22.23 20.56 1.00
C LYS A 37 -23.15 19.40 0.64
N GLN A 38 -23.98 19.55 -0.40
CA GLN A 38 -24.86 18.49 -0.87
C GLN A 38 -24.06 17.29 -1.38
N LEU A 39 -23.01 17.53 -2.17
CA LEU A 39 -22.17 16.46 -2.69
C LEU A 39 -21.41 15.72 -1.57
N SER A 40 -20.89 16.45 -0.57
CA SER A 40 -20.30 15.84 0.63
C SER A 40 -21.30 14.93 1.33
N LYS A 41 -22.51 15.44 1.62
CA LYS A 41 -23.56 14.65 2.28
C LYS A 41 -23.94 13.40 1.48
N GLN A 42 -24.00 13.50 0.14
CA GLN A 42 -24.27 12.36 -0.72
C GLN A 42 -23.13 11.34 -0.73
N LEU A 43 -21.86 11.79 -0.70
CA LEU A 43 -20.71 10.91 -0.58
C LEU A 43 -20.70 10.18 0.77
N ASP A 44 -20.98 10.89 1.86
CA ASP A 44 -21.06 10.30 3.20
C ASP A 44 -22.15 9.22 3.24
N LEU A 45 -23.35 9.51 2.71
CA LEU A 45 -24.43 8.52 2.61
C LEU A 45 -24.06 7.32 1.73
N LYS A 46 -23.44 7.56 0.57
CA LYS A 46 -22.98 6.47 -0.32
C LYS A 46 -21.91 5.61 0.36
N TYR A 47 -21.03 6.22 1.13
CA TYR A 47 -20.02 5.51 1.90
C TYR A 47 -20.65 4.63 2.98
N GLU A 48 -21.61 5.15 3.75
CA GLU A 48 -22.35 4.36 4.75
C GLU A 48 -23.07 3.16 4.13
N LEU A 49 -23.76 3.39 3.01
CA LEU A 49 -24.42 2.31 2.25
C LEU A 49 -23.42 1.28 1.73
N TYR A 50 -22.26 1.73 1.23
CA TYR A 50 -21.20 0.85 0.75
C TYR A 50 -20.63 -0.01 1.88
N VAL A 51 -20.33 0.59 3.04
CA VAL A 51 -19.84 -0.13 4.22
C VAL A 51 -20.87 -1.15 4.69
N SER A 52 -22.16 -0.79 4.77
CA SER A 52 -23.22 -1.73 5.14
C SER A 52 -23.31 -2.90 4.15
N MET A 53 -23.42 -2.60 2.86
CA MET A 53 -23.51 -3.61 1.81
C MET A 53 -22.32 -4.57 1.83
N LEU A 54 -21.10 -4.03 1.96
CA LEU A 54 -19.88 -4.85 1.94
C LEU A 54 -19.71 -5.65 3.22
N THR A 55 -20.11 -5.11 4.38
CA THR A 55 -20.16 -5.86 5.65
C THR A 55 -21.08 -7.07 5.51
N ASP A 56 -22.29 -6.89 4.99
CA ASP A 56 -23.27 -7.98 4.78
C ASP A 56 -22.78 -9.00 3.75
N LEU A 57 -22.05 -8.55 2.72
CA LEU A 57 -21.46 -9.41 1.71
C LEU A 57 -20.32 -10.26 2.27
N ILE A 58 -19.40 -9.64 3.02
CA ILE A 58 -18.28 -10.34 3.66
C ILE A 58 -18.80 -11.33 4.71
N ALA A 59 -19.87 -10.99 5.44
CA ALA A 59 -20.47 -11.87 6.45
C ALA A 59 -20.88 -13.25 5.89
N LYS A 60 -21.27 -13.33 4.61
CA LYS A 60 -21.76 -14.56 3.95
C LYS A 60 -20.68 -15.55 3.53
N HIS A 61 -19.43 -15.13 3.44
CA HIS A 61 -18.31 -16.00 3.05
C HIS A 61 -17.66 -16.56 4.31
N ASP A 62 -17.09 -17.75 4.32
CA ASP A 62 -16.39 -18.23 5.53
C ASP A 62 -14.98 -17.68 5.64
N TYR A 63 -14.34 -17.44 4.50
CA TYR A 63 -12.95 -17.01 4.42
C TYR A 63 -12.77 -15.90 3.39
N ILE A 64 -11.89 -14.96 3.71
CA ILE A 64 -11.44 -13.91 2.79
C ILE A 64 -9.91 -13.85 2.82
N CYS A 65 -9.31 -13.17 1.85
CA CYS A 65 -7.93 -12.69 1.97
C CYS A 65 -7.90 -11.19 1.71
N ALA A 66 -6.81 -10.54 2.11
CA ALA A 66 -6.64 -9.11 1.85
C ALA A 66 -5.28 -8.82 1.22
N THR A 67 -5.22 -7.71 0.48
CA THR A 67 -3.98 -7.08 0.06
C THR A 67 -3.89 -5.73 0.77
N ALA A 68 -2.70 -5.34 1.21
CA ALA A 68 -2.46 -4.02 1.78
C ALA A 68 -1.20 -3.41 1.17
N ASP A 69 -1.28 -2.12 0.88
CA ASP A 69 -0.20 -1.32 0.31
C ASP A 69 -0.10 0.02 1.03
N ILE A 70 1.11 0.53 1.21
CA ILE A 70 1.37 1.84 1.82
C ILE A 70 2.20 2.67 0.87
N TRP A 71 1.72 3.88 0.58
CA TRP A 71 2.47 4.84 -0.21
C TRP A 71 2.46 6.21 0.44
N SER A 72 3.47 6.99 0.07
CA SER A 72 3.62 8.40 0.45
C SER A 72 3.33 9.29 -0.76
N ALA A 73 2.47 10.29 -0.60
CA ALA A 73 2.19 11.31 -1.59
C ALA A 73 1.88 12.65 -0.92
N ASN A 74 2.47 13.74 -1.43
CA ASN A 74 2.26 15.11 -0.94
C ASN A 74 2.49 15.27 0.57
N ASN A 75 3.61 14.75 1.09
CA ASN A 75 3.99 14.74 2.51
C ASN A 75 2.93 14.09 3.42
N ARG A 76 2.22 13.10 2.88
CA ARG A 76 1.19 12.34 3.57
C ARG A 76 1.28 10.89 3.14
N SER A 77 0.73 10.04 3.97
CA SER A 77 0.86 8.62 3.80
C SER A 77 -0.48 7.96 3.88
N TYR A 78 -0.67 6.94 3.06
CA TYR A 78 -1.95 6.30 2.89
C TYR A 78 -1.76 4.79 2.89
N MET A 79 -2.72 4.09 3.48
CA MET A 79 -2.87 2.65 3.37
C MET A 79 -4.05 2.36 2.46
N GLY A 80 -3.79 1.63 1.39
CA GLY A 80 -4.81 0.96 0.60
C GLY A 80 -4.97 -0.46 1.12
N MET A 81 -6.20 -0.91 1.29
CA MET A 81 -6.49 -2.30 1.65
C MET A 81 -7.67 -2.80 0.83
N THR A 82 -7.49 -3.96 0.20
CA THR A 82 -8.50 -4.60 -0.65
C THR A 82 -8.80 -5.99 -0.12
N CYS A 83 -10.07 -6.30 0.08
CA CYS A 83 -10.56 -7.63 0.42
C CYS A 83 -10.83 -8.41 -0.86
N HIS A 84 -10.52 -9.71 -0.84
CA HIS A 84 -10.79 -10.64 -1.92
C HIS A 84 -11.43 -11.91 -1.38
N PHE A 85 -12.36 -12.46 -2.15
CA PHE A 85 -12.95 -13.77 -1.91
C PHE A 85 -13.39 -14.38 -3.23
N ILE A 86 -13.55 -15.71 -3.25
CA ILE A 86 -14.07 -16.44 -4.41
C ILE A 86 -15.58 -16.58 -4.22
N ASP A 87 -16.35 -16.15 -5.22
CA ASP A 87 -17.79 -16.40 -5.23
C ASP A 87 -18.06 -17.90 -5.43
N GLU A 88 -18.78 -18.53 -4.51
CA GLU A 88 -18.98 -19.99 -4.50
C GLU A 88 -19.78 -20.53 -5.68
N LYS A 89 -20.57 -19.67 -6.34
CA LYS A 89 -21.44 -20.10 -7.47
C LYS A 89 -20.74 -19.95 -8.80
N THR A 90 -19.99 -18.86 -8.96
CA THR A 90 -19.37 -18.47 -10.23
C THR A 90 -17.87 -18.80 -10.28
N TYR A 91 -17.25 -19.06 -9.13
CA TYR A 91 -15.82 -19.27 -8.95
C TYR A 91 -14.92 -18.10 -9.38
N PHE A 92 -15.52 -16.92 -9.62
CA PHE A 92 -14.75 -15.71 -9.90
C PHE A 92 -14.29 -15.04 -8.61
N ARG A 93 -13.04 -14.56 -8.63
CA ARG A 93 -12.50 -13.72 -7.56
C ARG A 93 -13.17 -12.36 -7.58
N GLN A 94 -13.85 -12.02 -6.50
CA GLN A 94 -14.35 -10.68 -6.25
C GLN A 94 -13.30 -9.89 -5.45
N SER A 95 -13.22 -8.58 -5.70
CA SER A 95 -12.22 -7.70 -5.09
C SER A 95 -12.88 -6.38 -4.72
N TYR A 96 -12.79 -5.98 -3.45
CA TYR A 96 -13.42 -4.78 -2.93
C TYR A 96 -12.44 -3.98 -2.07
N VAL A 97 -12.34 -2.68 -2.34
CA VAL A 97 -11.54 -1.78 -1.53
C VAL A 97 -12.23 -1.60 -0.18
N ILE A 98 -11.56 -2.01 0.89
CA ILE A 98 -12.02 -1.84 2.27
C ILE A 98 -11.27 -0.69 2.97
N GLY A 99 -10.10 -0.28 2.46
CA GLY A 99 -9.32 0.81 3.03
C GLY A 99 -8.71 1.70 1.95
N CYS A 100 -8.87 3.00 2.13
CA CYS A 100 -7.99 4.02 1.57
C CYS A 100 -7.86 5.11 2.63
N ILE A 101 -7.03 4.83 3.64
CA ILE A 101 -6.97 5.59 4.88
C ILE A 101 -5.66 6.32 4.97
N ARG A 102 -5.70 7.57 5.45
CA ARG A 102 -4.48 8.30 5.79
C ARG A 102 -3.85 7.73 7.06
N ILE A 103 -2.61 7.28 6.97
CA ILE A 103 -1.76 7.02 8.14
C ILE A 103 -1.23 8.36 8.64
N LYS A 104 -1.40 8.64 9.93
CA LYS A 104 -0.87 9.86 10.58
C LYS A 104 0.37 9.49 11.40
N GLY A 105 1.42 10.30 11.30
CA GLY A 105 2.68 10.03 12.00
C GLY A 105 3.59 9.08 11.23
N SER A 106 4.52 8.43 11.94
CA SER A 106 5.48 7.49 11.36
C SER A 106 4.81 6.20 10.90
N HIS A 107 5.39 5.54 9.89
CA HIS A 107 4.93 4.24 9.39
C HIS A 107 5.49 3.11 10.23
N ASN A 108 5.50 3.27 11.55
CA ASN A 108 5.97 2.20 12.40
C ASN A 108 4.97 1.05 12.40
N TYR A 109 5.47 -0.12 12.80
CA TYR A 109 4.72 -1.36 12.79
C TYR A 109 3.46 -1.33 13.68
N GLN A 110 3.46 -0.54 14.76
CA GLN A 110 2.28 -0.35 15.62
C GLN A 110 1.17 0.41 14.90
N ASN A 111 1.49 1.54 14.28
CA ASN A 111 0.51 2.36 13.56
C ASN A 111 -0.08 1.60 12.35
N ILE A 112 0.73 0.81 11.65
CA ILE A 112 0.26 -0.10 10.60
C ILE A 112 -0.77 -1.08 11.16
N THR A 113 -0.47 -1.70 12.30
CA THR A 113 -1.36 -2.67 12.97
C THR A 113 -2.66 -2.02 13.44
N GLU A 114 -2.57 -0.83 14.02
CA GLU A 114 -3.73 -0.04 14.45
C GLU A 114 -4.65 0.28 13.27
N VAL A 115 -4.09 0.73 12.14
CA VAL A 115 -4.86 1.06 10.93
C VAL A 115 -5.51 -0.18 10.32
N ILE A 116 -4.80 -1.31 10.21
CA ILE A 116 -5.39 -2.58 9.73
C ILE A 116 -6.56 -2.98 10.64
N THR A 117 -6.37 -2.86 11.96
CA THR A 117 -7.41 -3.18 12.95
C THR A 117 -8.61 -2.23 12.86
N GLU A 118 -8.39 -0.93 12.61
CA GLU A 118 -9.46 0.05 12.39
C GLU A 118 -10.26 -0.25 11.13
N ILE A 119 -9.59 -0.64 10.04
CA ILE A 119 -10.25 -1.09 8.80
C ILE A 119 -11.14 -2.30 9.09
N ALA A 120 -10.59 -3.33 9.73
CA ALA A 120 -11.35 -4.54 10.07
C ALA A 120 -12.58 -4.22 10.93
N LYS A 121 -12.42 -3.37 11.96
CA LYS A 121 -13.53 -2.90 12.81
C LYS A 121 -14.61 -2.15 12.03
N THR A 122 -14.22 -1.31 11.06
CA THR A 122 -15.17 -0.53 10.24
C THR A 122 -16.15 -1.42 9.48
N TYR A 123 -15.68 -2.55 8.96
CA TYR A 123 -16.50 -3.51 8.21
C TYR A 123 -16.93 -4.72 9.05
N LYS A 124 -16.75 -4.66 10.37
CA LYS A 124 -17.05 -5.75 11.32
C LYS A 124 -16.44 -7.09 10.89
N ILE A 125 -15.23 -7.04 10.33
CA ILE A 125 -14.50 -8.23 9.89
C ILE A 125 -13.81 -8.83 11.11
N ASP A 126 -14.14 -10.08 11.42
CA ASP A 126 -13.33 -10.88 12.33
C ASP A 126 -11.99 -11.19 11.67
N LEU A 127 -10.88 -10.86 12.35
CA LEU A 127 -9.54 -11.08 11.81
C LEU A 127 -9.24 -12.57 11.60
N SER A 128 -9.90 -13.48 12.33
CA SER A 128 -9.79 -14.93 12.09
C SER A 128 -10.35 -15.38 10.74
N LYS A 129 -11.23 -14.57 10.12
CA LYS A 129 -11.81 -14.80 8.79
C LYS A 129 -10.82 -14.52 7.66
N ILE A 130 -9.87 -13.62 7.92
CA ILE A 130 -8.82 -13.28 6.96
C ILE A 130 -7.80 -14.41 7.03
N THR A 131 -7.70 -15.17 5.96
CA THR A 131 -6.70 -16.24 5.86
C THR A 131 -5.30 -15.66 5.81
N HIS A 132 -5.08 -14.70 4.92
CA HIS A 132 -3.80 -14.02 4.74
C HIS A 132 -4.00 -12.54 4.38
N ILE A 133 -3.05 -11.71 4.81
CA ILE A 133 -2.84 -10.37 4.28
C ILE A 133 -1.56 -10.39 3.44
N VAL A 134 -1.67 -10.04 2.16
CA VAL A 134 -0.56 -9.91 1.23
C VAL A 134 -0.06 -8.47 1.21
N THR A 135 1.22 -8.23 1.46
CA THR A 135 1.83 -6.89 1.39
C THR A 135 3.09 -6.92 0.55
N ASP A 136 3.66 -5.75 0.24
CA ASP A 136 5.03 -5.68 -0.25
C ASP A 136 6.04 -6.16 0.81
N ASN A 137 7.32 -6.25 0.43
CA ASN A 137 8.38 -6.68 1.34
C ASN A 137 8.97 -5.50 2.14
N ALA A 138 8.16 -4.47 2.44
CA ALA A 138 8.61 -3.38 3.29
C ALA A 138 8.83 -3.88 4.73
N SER A 139 9.95 -3.49 5.33
CA SER A 139 10.37 -3.93 6.67
C SER A 139 9.33 -3.64 7.75
N ASN A 140 8.59 -2.53 7.63
CA ASN A 140 7.56 -2.14 8.59
C ASN A 140 6.35 -3.09 8.58
N PHE A 141 5.94 -3.60 7.42
CA PHE A 141 4.92 -4.66 7.35
C PHE A 141 5.44 -5.94 7.97
N GLY A 142 6.64 -6.39 7.58
CA GLY A 142 7.24 -7.61 8.13
C GLY A 142 7.36 -7.57 9.65
N LYS A 143 7.73 -6.41 10.23
CA LYS A 143 7.78 -6.22 11.69
C LYS A 143 6.38 -6.23 12.32
N ALA A 144 5.38 -5.61 11.69
CA ALA A 144 4.01 -5.58 12.20
C ALA A 144 3.43 -6.99 12.33
N PHE A 145 3.50 -7.77 11.26
CA PHE A 145 2.99 -9.13 11.28
C PHE A 145 3.80 -10.02 12.23
N ARG A 146 5.13 -9.96 12.22
CA ARG A 146 5.95 -10.76 13.17
C ARG A 146 5.59 -10.52 14.64
N VAL A 147 5.28 -9.28 15.02
CA VAL A 147 4.97 -8.92 16.42
C VAL A 147 3.54 -9.26 16.79
N PHE A 148 2.59 -9.11 15.86
CA PHE A 148 1.16 -9.18 16.17
C PHE A 148 0.41 -10.38 15.58
N SER A 149 1.02 -11.23 14.73
CA SER A 149 0.38 -12.45 14.21
C SER A 149 0.62 -13.69 15.07
N SER A 150 1.59 -13.65 15.98
CA SER A 150 1.91 -14.73 16.90
C SER A 150 1.00 -14.66 18.14
N LEU A 151 0.06 -15.59 18.24
CA LEU A 151 -0.45 -15.99 19.54
C LEU A 151 0.72 -16.59 20.35
N PRO A 152 0.86 -16.29 21.66
CA PRO A 152 1.76 -17.01 22.53
C PRO A 152 1.20 -18.44 22.70
N THR A 153 1.56 -19.32 21.78
CA THR A 153 1.24 -20.74 21.84
C THR A 153 2.56 -21.45 21.71
N HIS A 154 2.92 -22.18 22.76
CA HIS A 154 4.06 -23.10 22.77
C HIS A 154 4.04 -23.98 21.52
N GLU A 155 5.24 -24.26 21.01
CA GLU A 155 5.60 -25.11 19.87
C GLU A 155 5.85 -24.37 18.54
N ALA A 156 7.09 -23.86 18.45
CA ALA A 156 7.71 -23.44 17.21
C ALA A 156 7.95 -24.64 16.29
N SER A 157 7.15 -24.77 15.24
CA SER A 157 7.54 -25.47 14.02
C SER A 157 7.94 -24.43 12.99
N THR A 158 9.23 -24.08 12.99
CA THR A 158 9.86 -23.24 11.97
C THR A 158 9.88 -23.99 10.64
N SER A 159 9.06 -23.59 9.67
CA SER A 159 9.29 -23.94 8.27
C SER A 159 10.47 -23.11 7.78
N ASP A 160 11.64 -23.74 7.89
CA ASP A 160 12.94 -23.34 7.37
C ASP A 160 12.85 -22.99 5.86
N LEU A 161 13.15 -21.74 5.53
CA LEU A 161 13.51 -21.30 4.19
C LEU A 161 14.90 -20.65 4.27
N GLY A 162 15.92 -21.50 4.37
CA GLY A 162 17.23 -21.33 3.71
C GLY A 162 17.92 -19.99 3.88
N ASN A 163 18.52 -19.76 5.04
CA ASN A 163 19.40 -18.62 5.31
C ASN A 163 20.82 -18.91 4.77
N PHE A 164 21.22 -18.28 3.67
CA PHE A 164 22.60 -18.28 3.17
C PHE A 164 23.22 -16.90 3.41
N ASP A 165 23.92 -16.74 4.53
CA ASP A 165 24.75 -15.58 4.84
C ASP A 165 26.19 -16.05 5.13
N GLU A 166 27.15 -15.58 4.33
CA GLU A 166 28.56 -15.55 4.71
C GLU A 166 29.21 -14.22 4.27
N GLU A 167 29.72 -13.55 5.30
CA GLU A 167 30.79 -12.55 5.39
C GLU A 167 30.64 -11.08 4.93
N SER A 168 31.27 -10.26 5.76
CA SER A 168 31.09 -8.84 6.08
C SER A 168 32.34 -8.01 5.77
N SER A 169 32.19 -6.71 5.52
CA SER A 169 33.16 -5.70 5.99
C SER A 169 32.62 -4.26 5.85
N GLU A 170 32.68 -3.52 6.96
CA GLU A 170 32.29 -2.10 7.13
C GLU A 170 33.26 -1.10 6.47
N SER A 171 32.77 0.11 6.11
CA SER A 171 33.34 1.40 6.60
C SER A 171 32.59 2.67 6.12
N SER A 172 32.13 3.47 7.10
CA SER A 172 32.14 4.95 7.25
C SER A 172 31.44 5.94 6.27
N ASN A 173 30.38 6.56 6.83
CA ASN A 173 29.76 7.89 6.66
C ASN A 173 30.42 9.01 5.80
N PHE A 174 29.61 9.66 4.94
CA PHE A 174 29.57 11.14 4.81
C PHE A 174 28.21 11.62 4.23
N ASP A 175 27.63 12.63 4.87
CA ASP A 175 26.32 13.24 4.63
C ASP A 175 26.37 14.38 3.60
N SER A 176 25.36 14.43 2.70
CA SER A 176 24.57 15.61 2.31
C SER A 176 24.16 15.63 0.83
N GLY A 177 22.84 15.58 0.58
CA GLY A 177 22.23 16.21 -0.60
C GLY A 177 21.38 15.31 -1.49
N SER A 178 20.11 15.12 -1.11
CA SER A 178 18.95 14.94 -2.00
C SER A 178 19.20 14.18 -3.30
N ASP A 179 19.21 12.84 -3.24
CA ASP A 179 18.92 11.99 -4.38
C ASP A 179 18.25 10.70 -3.91
N CYS A 180 17.25 10.23 -4.67
CA CYS A 180 16.61 8.93 -4.44
C CYS A 180 17.53 7.82 -4.95
N SER A 181 18.59 7.55 -4.19
CA SER A 181 19.41 6.37 -4.35
C SER A 181 19.98 5.99 -2.99
N ASP A 182 19.21 5.23 -2.22
CA ASP A 182 19.73 4.32 -1.22
C ASP A 182 18.71 3.19 -1.07
N LEU A 183 18.97 2.11 -1.80
CA LEU A 183 18.52 0.77 -1.38
C LEU A 183 19.53 0.26 -0.35
N ASP A 184 19.68 0.99 0.75
CA ASP A 184 20.21 0.41 1.97
C ASP A 184 19.07 -0.37 2.63
N ALA A 185 18.91 -1.60 2.14
CA ALA A 185 18.25 -2.63 2.92
C ALA A 185 19.15 -2.90 4.14
N GLU A 186 18.92 -2.14 5.21
CA GLU A 186 19.47 -2.45 6.52
C GLU A 186 19.02 -3.87 6.87
N ARG A 187 19.94 -4.84 6.74
CA ARG A 187 19.77 -6.22 7.20
C ARG A 187 19.55 -6.16 8.71
N VAL A 188 18.30 -6.25 9.14
CA VAL A 188 17.97 -6.44 10.56
C VAL A 188 18.52 -7.81 10.96
N ASN A 189 19.62 -7.83 11.72
CA ASN A 189 20.16 -9.03 12.33
C ASN A 189 19.10 -9.63 13.26
N LEU A 190 18.52 -10.77 12.84
CA LEU A 190 17.42 -11.43 13.54
C LEU A 190 17.80 -11.84 14.97
N ASN A 191 19.10 -12.05 15.24
CA ASN A 191 19.60 -12.43 16.56
C ASN A 191 19.67 -11.26 17.54
N ASN A 192 19.86 -10.04 17.05
CA ASN A 192 19.89 -8.85 17.92
C ASN A 192 18.48 -8.39 18.33
N LEU A 193 17.44 -8.80 17.58
CA LEU A 193 16.05 -8.43 17.85
C LEU A 193 15.34 -9.38 18.83
N LEU A 194 15.88 -10.59 19.05
CA LEU A 194 15.38 -11.54 20.07
C LEU A 194 15.67 -11.06 21.50
N ASN A 195 16.63 -10.14 21.67
CA ASN A 195 17.01 -9.61 22.99
C ASN A 195 16.15 -8.41 23.45
N GLU A 196 15.30 -7.84 22.59
CA GLU A 196 14.44 -6.69 22.93
C GLU A 196 13.02 -7.09 23.40
N GLU A 197 12.75 -8.39 23.58
CA GLU A 197 11.45 -8.91 24.02
C GLU A 197 11.03 -8.45 25.44
N SER A 198 11.94 -7.85 26.21
CA SER A 198 11.67 -7.52 27.62
C SER A 198 11.01 -6.17 27.89
N ASN A 199 10.56 -5.42 26.87
CA ASN A 199 10.02 -4.06 27.07
C ASN A 199 8.64 -3.79 26.45
N LEU A 200 7.76 -4.80 26.36
CA LEU A 200 6.37 -4.58 25.96
C LEU A 200 5.49 -4.20 27.15
N GLY A 201 5.55 -2.92 27.52
CA GLY A 201 4.57 -2.30 28.41
C GLY A 201 3.17 -2.34 27.79
N ASN A 202 2.33 -3.22 28.33
CA ASN A 202 0.88 -3.10 28.52
C ASN A 202 0.13 -2.14 27.58
N ASN A 203 -0.18 -2.57 26.35
CA ASN A 203 -1.16 -1.94 25.45
C ASN A 203 -1.98 -3.06 24.79
N GLY A 204 -3.30 -2.85 24.64
CA GLY A 204 -4.28 -3.89 24.30
C GLY A 204 -3.83 -4.86 23.20
N SER A 205 -4.11 -6.15 23.39
CA SER A 205 -3.61 -7.22 22.52
C SER A 205 -4.16 -7.10 21.09
N PHE A 206 -3.41 -6.44 20.22
CA PHE A 206 -3.65 -6.52 18.78
C PHE A 206 -3.28 -7.93 18.30
N PHE A 207 -4.10 -8.47 17.41
CA PHE A 207 -3.84 -9.74 16.72
C PHE A 207 -3.99 -9.49 15.22
N LEU A 208 -3.01 -9.89 14.42
CA LEU A 208 -3.06 -9.80 12.96
C LEU A 208 -3.20 -11.20 12.35
N PRO A 209 -3.90 -11.32 11.20
CA PRO A 209 -3.93 -12.57 10.44
C PRO A 209 -2.55 -12.96 9.91
N GLN A 210 -2.45 -14.16 9.32
CA GLN A 210 -1.20 -14.60 8.69
C GLN A 210 -0.77 -13.66 7.56
N HIS A 211 0.53 -13.59 7.34
CA HIS A 211 1.16 -12.66 6.39
C HIS A 211 1.72 -13.41 5.18
N MET A 212 1.57 -12.81 4.01
CA MET A 212 2.24 -13.24 2.79
C MET A 212 2.94 -12.06 2.13
N LEU A 213 4.11 -12.32 1.54
CA LEU A 213 4.81 -11.35 0.72
C LEU A 213 4.28 -11.35 -0.71
N CYS A 214 4.24 -10.18 -1.32
CA CYS A 214 3.88 -10.00 -2.71
C CYS A 214 4.91 -10.69 -3.62
N CYS A 215 4.50 -11.77 -4.29
CA CYS A 215 5.38 -12.56 -5.15
C CYS A 215 6.08 -11.71 -6.23
N ALA A 216 5.37 -10.74 -6.82
CA ALA A 216 5.95 -9.87 -7.84
C ALA A 216 7.09 -9.01 -7.29
N HIS A 217 6.90 -8.45 -6.09
CA HIS A 217 7.95 -7.68 -5.43
C HIS A 217 9.12 -8.57 -5.02
N THR A 218 8.87 -9.76 -4.48
CA THR A 218 9.91 -10.74 -4.14
C THR A 218 10.73 -11.15 -5.36
N LEU A 219 10.08 -11.48 -6.49
CA LEU A 219 10.78 -11.81 -7.74
C LEU A 219 11.63 -10.65 -8.24
N ASN A 220 11.13 -9.41 -8.15
CA ASN A 220 11.90 -8.23 -8.50
C ASN A 220 13.12 -8.04 -7.61
N LEU A 221 13.00 -8.29 -6.31
CA LEU A 221 14.14 -8.24 -5.38
C LEU A 221 15.19 -9.32 -5.68
N ILE A 222 14.75 -10.55 -6.00
CA ILE A 222 15.66 -11.63 -6.41
C ILE A 222 16.45 -11.21 -7.65
N ALA A 223 15.74 -10.74 -8.68
CA ALA A 223 16.38 -10.27 -9.91
C ALA A 223 17.36 -9.11 -9.66
N ALA A 224 16.98 -8.13 -8.84
CA ALA A 224 17.84 -6.99 -8.50
C ALA A 224 19.10 -7.43 -7.73
N ASN A 225 18.96 -8.38 -6.79
CA ASN A 225 20.07 -8.93 -6.02
C ASN A 225 21.02 -9.77 -6.87
N ASP A 226 20.51 -10.54 -7.83
CA ASP A 226 21.35 -11.31 -8.73
C ASP A 226 22.09 -10.40 -9.72
N ILE A 227 21.44 -9.32 -10.18
CA ILE A 227 22.07 -8.30 -11.01
C ILE A 227 23.19 -7.57 -10.26
N SER A 228 23.02 -7.26 -8.97
CA SER A 228 24.04 -6.54 -8.19
C SER A 228 25.33 -7.35 -7.98
N LYS A 229 25.24 -8.69 -8.04
CA LYS A 229 26.39 -9.60 -7.95
C LYS A 229 27.19 -9.73 -9.25
N ILE A 230 26.69 -9.17 -10.37
CA ILE A 230 27.40 -9.25 -11.65
C ILE A 230 28.65 -8.36 -11.62
N SER A 231 29.83 -9.00 -11.71
CA SER A 231 31.13 -8.32 -11.74
C SER A 231 31.61 -7.91 -13.14
N ASN A 232 30.82 -8.19 -14.18
CA ASN A 232 31.17 -7.85 -15.57
C ASN A 232 31.06 -6.33 -15.81
N ASN A 233 32.20 -5.68 -16.08
CA ASN A 233 32.29 -4.25 -16.30
C ASN A 233 31.55 -3.74 -17.55
N ASP A 234 31.57 -4.50 -18.65
CA ASP A 234 30.87 -4.11 -19.89
C ASP A 234 29.36 -4.12 -19.69
N TYR A 235 28.86 -5.17 -19.02
CA TYR A 235 27.46 -5.26 -18.60
C TYR A 235 27.10 -4.09 -17.68
N ASN A 236 27.87 -3.83 -16.63
CA ASN A 236 27.57 -2.78 -15.66
C ASN A 236 27.55 -1.39 -16.31
N LYS A 237 28.48 -1.11 -17.24
CA LYS A 237 28.50 0.15 -18.00
C LYS A 237 27.27 0.29 -18.90
N MET A 238 26.91 -0.76 -19.63
CA MET A 238 25.74 -0.77 -20.51
C MET A 238 24.42 -0.68 -19.73
N SER A 239 24.31 -1.44 -18.64
CA SER A 239 23.16 -1.47 -17.74
C SER A 239 22.94 -0.08 -17.13
N LYS A 240 23.95 0.51 -16.49
CA LYS A 240 23.86 1.85 -15.90
C LYS A 240 23.49 2.92 -16.94
N SER A 241 24.07 2.86 -18.15
CA SER A 241 23.72 3.78 -19.23
C SER A 241 22.25 3.65 -19.65
N THR A 242 21.77 2.42 -19.82
CA THR A 242 20.39 2.14 -20.23
C THR A 242 19.39 2.54 -19.15
N PHE A 243 19.60 2.13 -17.90
CA PHE A 243 18.71 2.46 -16.79
C PHE A 243 18.70 3.97 -16.49
N ASN A 244 19.81 4.69 -16.67
CA ASN A 244 19.82 6.15 -16.55
C ASN A 244 18.95 6.82 -17.64
N LYS A 245 19.01 6.34 -18.88
CA LYS A 245 18.16 6.85 -19.96
C LYS A 245 16.68 6.57 -19.67
N LEU A 246 16.36 5.35 -19.22
CA LEU A 246 15.00 4.98 -18.83
C LEU A 246 14.50 5.81 -17.65
N SER A 247 15.32 6.01 -16.62
CA SER A 247 14.98 6.82 -15.45
C SER A 247 14.70 8.27 -15.86
N ASN A 248 15.56 8.87 -16.69
CA ASN A 248 15.34 10.21 -17.23
C ASN A 248 14.05 10.31 -18.05
N PHE A 249 13.78 9.30 -18.88
CA PHE A 249 12.55 9.22 -19.65
C PHE A 249 11.31 9.13 -18.75
N TRP A 250 11.30 8.24 -17.75
CA TRP A 250 10.20 8.11 -16.79
C TRP A 250 10.01 9.34 -15.91
N ASN A 251 11.10 10.01 -15.53
CA ASN A 251 11.05 11.29 -14.82
C ASN A 251 10.42 12.39 -15.68
N LEU A 252 10.74 12.43 -16.97
CA LEU A 252 10.12 13.37 -17.91
C LEU A 252 8.62 13.09 -18.07
N ALA A 253 8.26 11.81 -18.29
CA ALA A 253 6.88 11.38 -18.45
C ALA A 253 6.03 11.67 -17.21
N SER A 254 6.54 11.39 -16.02
CA SER A 254 5.81 11.58 -14.75
C SER A 254 5.63 13.04 -14.36
N ARG A 255 6.52 13.95 -14.81
CA ARG A 255 6.49 15.37 -14.45
C ARG A 255 5.83 16.27 -15.50
N SER A 256 5.61 15.78 -16.72
CA SER A 256 5.05 16.57 -17.83
C SER A 256 3.85 15.87 -18.47
N THR A 257 2.67 16.49 -18.36
CA THR A 257 1.45 15.98 -19.00
C THR A 257 1.59 15.93 -20.52
N ALA A 258 2.23 16.94 -21.15
CA ALA A 258 2.46 16.96 -22.59
C ALA A 258 3.40 15.83 -23.04
N ALA A 259 4.43 15.50 -22.25
CA ALA A 259 5.31 14.38 -22.55
C ALA A 259 4.56 13.04 -22.39
N SER A 260 3.74 12.90 -21.34
CA SER A 260 2.89 11.72 -21.13
C SER A 260 1.92 11.49 -22.29
N ASP A 261 1.25 12.54 -22.77
CA ASP A 261 0.32 12.46 -23.91
C ASP A 261 1.05 12.05 -25.19
N THR A 262 2.22 12.64 -25.46
CA THR A 262 3.05 12.30 -26.62
C THR A 262 3.49 10.83 -26.59
N ILE A 263 3.87 10.30 -25.43
CA ILE A 263 4.26 8.89 -25.25
C ILE A 263 3.06 7.98 -25.55
N TYR A 264 1.88 8.32 -25.03
CA TYR A 264 0.66 7.56 -25.26
C TYR A 264 0.32 7.47 -26.75
N ASP A 265 0.45 8.57 -27.49
CA ASP A 265 0.17 8.60 -28.94
C ASP A 265 1.16 7.77 -29.76
N VAL A 266 2.43 7.68 -29.34
CA VAL A 266 3.48 6.91 -30.03
C VAL A 266 3.42 5.41 -29.70
N CYS A 267 3.04 5.05 -28.48
CA CYS A 267 3.05 3.66 -27.98
C CYS A 267 1.71 2.93 -28.13
N LYS A 268 0.74 3.51 -28.85
CA LYS A 268 -0.60 2.96 -29.03
C LYS A 268 -0.65 1.82 -30.06
#